data_AF-A0A968BVL6-F1
#
_entry.id   AF-A0A968BVL6-F1
#
_cell.length_a   1.000
_cell.length_b   1.000
_cell.length_c   1.000
_cell.angle_alpha   90.00
_cell.angle_beta   90.00
_cell.angle_gamma   90.00
#
_symmetry.space_group_name_H-M   'P 1'
#
loop_
_entity.id
_entity.type
_entity.pdbx_description
1 polymer ?
#
loop_
_entity_poly.entity_id
_entity_poly.type
_entity_poly.pdbx_seq_one_letter_code
_entity_poly.pdbx_strand_id
1 'polypeptide(L)'
;IIMRAIAKDPAKRFQTPAEMRAALKSRTAVSGGVGAAAAAVAGPPTPPPTAPLAPATSAGRERPKGLLIGLAVAAVVVAAALVALLVFGLGGGDATPTAVVGQLPSESGTLQPTGAVTVLVVTNTPSQSARPSATRVEPTNTALPEPAATETQEPTATLPPTEEPTEEPTNTPQPTATPQPTATPEPSNTPKAAASPTTAPTRTPEPTDTPASAPAPAISGKITFSAGGLLHVVNAATGQDLFAPIPDMRQPDMRADGELIIAKGYQGARTSLWTIDARTGAFIREQSPFTNDYHPFWAPDASRYTYDSLHHNDSDVILFVAPLDNRDPEAHDYLFYGTQPILGTFPVWMHDDWIAFTGCDYWPEGTGGANCGIYRVPSWNEEKPIMVHSGGLTMRPTDNYGGDLLFMSRESGNWEVYVIPNTGGSMRNLSNSPGSQDGLATFSPDGKWVAFLSNRSGAWAVWAVKPDGTGLSKLFDLPAPPTIEWTDEQMSWGP
;
A
#
# COMPACT_ATOMS: atom_id res chain seq x y z
N ILE A 1 -8.94 18.39 10.43
CA ILE A 1 -10.34 18.91 10.48
C ILE A 1 -10.88 19.21 9.08
N ILE A 2 -10.26 20.07 8.26
CA ILE A 2 -10.76 20.36 6.89
C ILE A 2 -10.58 19.16 5.94
N MET A 3 -9.43 18.47 5.93
CA MET A 3 -9.28 17.21 5.18
C MET A 3 -10.28 16.14 5.67
N ARG A 4 -10.51 16.08 6.99
CA ARG A 4 -11.58 15.25 7.60
C ARG A 4 -13.01 15.68 7.23
N ALA A 5 -13.21 16.94 6.84
CA ALA A 5 -14.51 17.46 6.39
C ALA A 5 -14.73 17.24 4.88
N ILE A 6 -13.65 17.26 4.08
CA ILE A 6 -13.66 16.93 2.65
C ILE A 6 -13.82 15.42 2.44
N ALA A 7 -13.20 14.60 3.29
CA ALA A 7 -13.36 13.14 3.26
C ALA A 7 -14.82 12.68 3.44
N LYS A 8 -15.65 13.49 4.12
CA LYS A 8 -17.05 13.19 4.43
C LYS A 8 -18.05 13.54 3.32
N ASP A 9 -17.65 14.21 2.24
CA ASP A 9 -18.55 14.64 1.15
C ASP A 9 -17.96 14.25 -0.23
N PRO A 10 -18.40 13.14 -0.84
CA PRO A 10 -17.85 12.61 -2.11
C PRO A 10 -17.93 13.60 -3.28
N ALA A 11 -18.91 14.50 -3.29
CA ALA A 11 -19.12 15.47 -4.36
C ALA A 11 -18.17 16.68 -4.29
N LYS A 12 -17.44 16.85 -3.18
CA LYS A 12 -16.46 17.93 -2.97
C LYS A 12 -15.01 17.46 -3.03
N ARG A 13 -14.77 16.22 -3.47
CA ARG A 13 -13.43 15.64 -3.66
C ARG A 13 -12.72 16.31 -4.83
N PHE A 14 -11.41 16.54 -4.68
CA PHE A 14 -10.53 16.82 -5.82
C PHE A 14 -10.55 15.58 -6.74
N GLN A 15 -11.01 15.75 -7.97
CA GLN A 15 -11.15 14.68 -8.95
C GLN A 15 -9.80 14.29 -9.56
N THR A 16 -8.76 15.12 -9.38
CA THR A 16 -7.41 14.86 -9.92
C THR A 16 -6.29 15.26 -8.95
N PRO A 17 -5.11 14.61 -9.04
CA PRO A 17 -3.89 15.04 -8.33
C PRO A 17 -3.44 16.46 -8.66
N ALA A 18 -3.86 17.01 -9.82
CA ALA A 18 -3.57 18.39 -10.22
C ALA A 18 -4.42 19.40 -9.42
N GLU A 19 -5.70 19.11 -9.22
CA GLU A 19 -6.61 19.93 -8.41
C GLU A 19 -6.17 19.99 -6.95
N MET A 20 -5.75 18.85 -6.38
CA MET A 20 -5.19 18.78 -5.03
C MET A 20 -3.90 19.61 -4.90
N ARG A 21 -2.96 19.48 -5.85
CA ARG A 21 -1.72 20.28 -5.86
C ARG A 21 -1.98 21.77 -6.02
N ALA A 22 -2.96 22.17 -6.84
CA ALA A 22 -3.35 23.58 -6.99
C ALA A 22 -3.93 24.15 -5.68
N ALA A 23 -4.76 23.39 -4.98
CA ALA A 23 -5.31 23.78 -3.68
C ALA A 23 -4.19 23.93 -2.62
N LEU A 24 -3.22 23.03 -2.59
CA LEU A 24 -2.07 23.11 -1.68
C LEU A 24 -1.17 24.32 -1.98
N LYS A 25 -0.90 24.61 -3.27
CA LYS A 25 -0.10 25.79 -3.69
C LYS A 25 -0.79 27.13 -3.39
N SER A 26 -2.13 27.19 -3.46
CA SER A 26 -2.87 28.42 -3.14
C SER A 26 -2.72 28.85 -1.68
N ARG A 27 -2.43 27.89 -0.76
CA ARG A 27 -2.25 28.19 0.67
C ARG A 27 -0.85 28.69 1.03
N THR A 28 0.19 28.23 0.36
CA THR A 28 1.55 28.77 0.56
C THR A 28 1.65 30.24 0.16
N ALA A 29 0.77 30.72 -0.73
CA ALA A 29 0.65 32.14 -1.06
C ALA A 29 -0.06 32.97 0.04
N VAL A 30 -0.99 32.37 0.80
CA VAL A 30 -1.73 33.06 1.88
C VAL A 30 -0.94 33.07 3.20
N SER A 31 -0.07 32.09 3.44
CA SER A 31 0.80 32.04 4.63
C SER A 31 2.06 32.93 4.53
N GLY A 32 2.29 33.60 3.40
CA GLY A 32 3.43 34.49 3.19
C GLY A 32 3.31 35.88 3.84
N GLY A 33 2.24 36.13 4.59
CA GLY A 33 1.91 37.45 5.13
C GLY A 33 1.53 37.45 6.61
N VAL A 34 2.22 36.70 7.48
CA VAL A 34 2.16 36.95 8.93
C VAL A 34 3.55 36.78 9.53
N GLY A 35 4.16 37.90 9.94
CA GLY A 35 5.43 37.91 10.66
C GLY A 35 5.33 37.19 12.00
N ALA A 36 6.40 36.50 12.36
CA ALA A 36 6.53 35.75 13.60
C ALA A 36 6.40 36.65 14.84
N ALA A 37 5.37 36.39 15.67
CA ALA A 37 5.33 36.85 17.05
C ALA A 37 5.41 35.62 17.97
N ALA A 38 6.50 35.53 18.74
CA ALA A 38 6.73 34.48 19.71
C ALA A 38 5.79 34.67 20.93
N ALA A 39 4.96 33.67 21.20
CA ALA A 39 4.21 33.59 22.46
C ALA A 39 5.09 32.96 23.55
N ALA A 40 5.38 33.73 24.60
CA ALA A 40 6.01 33.24 25.82
C ALA A 40 5.08 32.28 26.55
N VAL A 41 5.56 31.06 26.83
CA VAL A 41 4.86 30.05 27.63
C VAL A 41 5.21 30.27 29.11
N ALA A 42 4.18 30.49 29.94
CA ALA A 42 4.31 30.47 31.39
C ALA A 42 4.64 29.06 31.89
N GLY A 43 5.63 28.92 32.78
CA GLY A 43 6.04 27.64 33.36
C GLY A 43 4.96 26.99 34.27
N PRO A 44 5.05 25.67 34.52
CA PRO A 44 4.07 24.96 35.33
C PRO A 44 4.17 25.35 36.83
N PRO A 45 3.05 25.28 37.59
CA PRO A 45 3.08 25.60 39.02
C PRO A 45 3.83 24.55 39.85
N THR A 46 4.52 25.02 40.89
CA THR A 46 5.25 24.22 41.88
C THR A 46 4.31 23.38 42.76
N PRO A 47 4.71 22.15 43.17
CA PRO A 47 3.93 21.32 44.09
C PRO A 47 4.08 21.78 45.56
N PRO A 48 3.07 21.53 46.42
CA PRO A 48 3.13 21.89 47.84
C PRO A 48 4.04 20.95 48.67
N PRO A 49 4.52 21.39 49.85
CA PRO A 49 5.46 20.62 50.66
C PRO A 49 4.85 19.39 51.33
N THR A 50 5.62 18.30 51.33
CA THR A 50 5.29 16.97 51.87
C THR A 50 5.30 16.95 53.40
N ALA A 51 4.23 16.43 54.03
CA ALA A 51 4.18 16.11 55.47
C ALA A 51 4.79 14.72 55.75
N PRO A 52 5.35 14.46 56.96
CA PRO A 52 6.01 13.20 57.27
C PRO A 52 5.01 12.06 57.52
N LEU A 53 5.32 10.89 56.95
CA LEU A 53 4.56 9.64 57.09
C LEU A 53 4.79 8.99 58.47
N ALA A 54 3.70 8.63 59.15
CA ALA A 54 3.69 7.72 60.29
C ALA A 54 3.67 6.25 59.81
N PRO A 55 4.20 5.27 60.57
CA PRO A 55 4.34 3.89 60.12
C PRO A 55 2.98 3.16 60.09
N ALA A 56 2.72 2.45 58.99
CA ALA A 56 1.52 1.66 58.79
C ALA A 56 1.54 0.36 59.62
N THR A 57 0.49 0.16 60.40
CA THR A 57 0.14 -1.12 61.03
C THR A 57 -0.50 -2.05 60.01
N SER A 58 -0.15 -3.34 60.08
CA SER A 58 -0.67 -4.41 59.25
C SER A 58 -2.11 -4.77 59.64
N ALA A 59 -3.02 -4.69 58.68
CA ALA A 59 -4.35 -5.31 58.78
C ALA A 59 -4.60 -6.13 57.51
N GLY A 60 -4.85 -7.42 57.71
CA GLY A 60 -4.97 -8.43 56.67
C GLY A 60 -6.12 -8.20 55.71
N ARG A 61 -5.91 -8.61 54.45
CA ARG A 61 -6.96 -8.73 53.45
C ARG A 61 -6.97 -10.15 52.92
N GLU A 62 -8.08 -10.84 53.17
CA GLU A 62 -8.39 -12.19 52.69
C GLU A 62 -8.40 -12.24 51.16
N ARG A 63 -7.88 -13.35 50.60
CA ARG A 63 -7.88 -13.65 49.16
C ARG A 63 -9.18 -14.35 48.75
N PRO A 64 -9.78 -14.03 47.58
CA PRO A 64 -10.88 -14.81 47.04
C PRO A 64 -10.38 -16.17 46.51
N LYS A 65 -11.11 -17.23 46.86
CA LYS A 65 -10.85 -18.62 46.46
C LYS A 65 -11.19 -18.80 44.98
N GLY A 66 -10.16 -18.93 44.15
CA GLY A 66 -10.31 -19.17 42.70
C GLY A 66 -9.00 -19.59 42.02
N LEU A 67 -8.19 -20.42 42.69
CA LEU A 67 -6.93 -20.92 42.14
C LEU A 67 -6.58 -22.29 42.73
N LEU A 68 -7.44 -23.29 42.51
CA LEU A 68 -7.14 -24.69 42.90
C LEU A 68 -7.49 -25.73 41.83
N ILE A 69 -7.98 -25.34 40.65
CA ILE A 69 -8.28 -26.28 39.56
C ILE A 69 -7.14 -26.34 38.52
N GLY A 70 -6.28 -25.31 38.42
CA GLY A 70 -5.15 -25.29 37.46
C GLY A 70 -3.93 -26.14 37.84
N LEU A 71 -3.71 -26.39 39.14
CA LEU A 71 -2.51 -27.11 39.63
C LEU A 71 -2.63 -28.64 39.54
N ALA A 72 -3.85 -29.19 39.42
CA ALA A 72 -4.05 -30.63 39.27
C ALA A 72 -3.81 -31.11 37.83
N VAL A 73 -4.09 -30.27 36.82
CA VAL A 73 -3.94 -30.63 35.39
C VAL A 73 -2.46 -30.61 34.96
N ALA A 74 -1.65 -29.69 35.49
CA ALA A 74 -0.22 -29.63 35.20
C ALA A 74 0.56 -30.85 35.74
N ALA A 75 0.16 -31.40 36.89
CA ALA A 75 0.83 -32.56 37.49
C ALA A 75 0.61 -33.87 36.70
N VAL A 76 -0.54 -34.02 36.04
CA VAL A 76 -0.86 -35.22 35.24
C VAL A 76 -0.10 -35.23 33.91
N VAL A 77 0.12 -34.07 33.29
CA VAL A 77 0.85 -33.94 32.01
C VAL A 77 2.36 -34.18 32.21
N VAL A 78 2.93 -33.71 33.33
CA VAL A 78 4.35 -33.95 33.65
C VAL A 78 4.62 -35.42 34.00
N ALA A 79 3.67 -36.11 34.66
CA ALA A 79 3.78 -37.54 34.95
C ALA A 79 3.71 -38.39 33.67
N ALA A 80 2.90 -38.02 32.67
CA ALA A 80 2.81 -38.73 31.40
C ALA A 80 4.08 -38.56 30.52
N ALA A 81 4.71 -37.39 30.54
CA ALA A 81 5.96 -37.14 29.81
C ALA A 81 7.16 -37.90 30.41
N LEU A 82 7.20 -38.07 31.74
CA LEU A 82 8.26 -38.82 32.42
C LEU A 82 8.16 -40.33 32.21
N VAL A 83 6.96 -40.89 31.99
CA VAL A 83 6.77 -42.31 31.66
C VAL A 83 7.20 -42.61 30.21
N ALA A 84 6.99 -41.68 29.27
CA ALA A 84 7.45 -41.82 27.88
C ALA A 84 8.99 -41.80 27.76
N LEU A 85 9.66 -41.00 28.59
CA LEU A 85 11.13 -40.94 28.64
C LEU A 85 11.78 -42.18 29.29
N LEU A 86 11.04 -42.94 30.09
CA LEU A 86 11.51 -44.18 30.72
C LEU A 86 11.31 -45.43 29.84
N VAL A 87 10.42 -45.37 28.83
CA VAL A 87 10.19 -46.48 27.88
C VAL A 87 11.15 -46.45 26.69
N PHE A 88 11.70 -45.29 26.32
CA PHE A 88 12.63 -45.15 25.18
C PHE A 88 14.11 -44.99 25.57
N GLY A 89 14.42 -45.04 26.87
CA GLY A 89 15.73 -44.67 27.40
C GLY A 89 16.66 -45.82 27.80
N LEU A 90 16.55 -47.04 27.26
CA LEU A 90 17.54 -48.11 27.50
C LEU A 90 17.66 -49.05 26.30
N GLY A 91 18.74 -48.91 25.53
CA GLY A 91 19.12 -49.86 24.48
C GLY A 91 20.11 -49.27 23.47
N GLY A 92 21.38 -49.16 23.86
CA GLY A 92 22.48 -48.84 22.93
C GLY A 92 22.88 -50.03 22.07
N GLY A 93 23.46 -49.75 20.90
CA GLY A 93 24.12 -50.72 20.03
C GLY A 93 24.48 -50.15 18.66
N ASP A 94 25.78 -50.06 18.39
CA ASP A 94 26.42 -49.54 17.18
C ASP A 94 25.91 -50.17 15.88
N ALA A 95 25.57 -49.36 14.88
CA ALA A 95 25.69 -49.72 13.46
C ALA A 95 25.58 -48.50 12.55
N THR A 96 26.61 -48.29 11.75
CA THR A 96 26.71 -47.34 10.63
C THR A 96 25.50 -47.44 9.68
N PRO A 97 24.93 -46.33 9.18
CA PRO A 97 23.87 -46.43 8.17
C PRO A 97 24.47 -46.82 6.82
N THR A 98 24.27 -48.09 6.47
CA THR A 98 24.33 -48.57 5.09
C THR A 98 23.05 -48.13 4.40
N ALA A 99 23.16 -47.37 3.31
CA ALA A 99 22.01 -46.99 2.50
C ALA A 99 21.37 -48.24 1.88
N VAL A 100 20.13 -48.55 2.26
CA VAL A 100 19.30 -49.55 1.59
C VAL A 100 18.21 -48.82 0.81
N VAL A 101 18.33 -48.94 -0.50
CA VAL A 101 17.40 -48.49 -1.53
C VAL A 101 16.09 -49.26 -1.41
N GLY A 102 14.97 -48.54 -1.27
CA GLY A 102 13.62 -49.06 -1.39
C GLY A 102 13.15 -48.96 -2.84
N GLN A 103 13.01 -50.12 -3.47
CA GLN A 103 12.67 -50.34 -4.87
C GLN A 103 11.14 -50.27 -5.08
N LEU A 104 10.68 -49.43 -6.01
CA LEU A 104 9.35 -49.54 -6.63
C LEU A 104 9.43 -50.51 -7.84
N PRO A 105 8.36 -51.24 -8.19
CA PRO A 105 8.43 -52.24 -9.25
C PRO A 105 8.53 -51.61 -10.64
N SER A 106 9.29 -52.34 -11.46
CA SER A 106 9.64 -52.15 -12.87
C SER A 106 8.46 -52.07 -13.84
N GLU A 107 8.57 -51.24 -14.87
CA GLU A 107 8.53 -51.69 -16.28
C GLU A 107 9.45 -50.83 -17.19
N SER A 108 10.29 -51.55 -17.95
CA SER A 108 11.05 -51.26 -19.18
C SER A 108 11.18 -49.84 -19.79
N GLY A 109 12.43 -49.44 -20.07
CA GLY A 109 12.75 -48.44 -21.09
C GLY A 109 14.20 -47.93 -21.06
N THR A 110 15.00 -48.32 -22.03
CA THR A 110 16.44 -48.04 -22.26
C THR A 110 16.83 -46.57 -22.48
N LEU A 111 17.98 -46.12 -21.91
CA LEU A 111 19.14 -45.44 -22.55
C LEU A 111 19.91 -44.46 -21.61
N GLN A 112 21.25 -44.52 -21.71
CA GLN A 112 22.31 -43.65 -21.14
C GLN A 112 22.19 -42.17 -21.60
N PRO A 113 22.82 -41.14 -20.94
CA PRO A 113 24.29 -41.05 -20.82
C PRO A 113 24.95 -40.22 -19.67
N THR A 114 26.25 -40.49 -19.50
CA THR A 114 27.42 -39.65 -19.09
C THR A 114 27.27 -38.29 -18.38
N GLY A 115 28.04 -38.12 -17.29
CA GLY A 115 28.56 -36.81 -16.84
C GLY A 115 28.89 -36.75 -15.35
N ALA A 116 30.17 -36.69 -14.97
CA ALA A 116 30.63 -36.56 -13.59
C ALA A 116 30.57 -35.10 -13.10
N VAL A 117 30.10 -34.87 -11.87
CA VAL A 117 30.21 -33.57 -11.17
C VAL A 117 30.91 -33.80 -9.84
N THR A 118 32.08 -33.18 -9.67
CA THR A 118 32.84 -33.12 -8.41
C THR A 118 32.25 -32.02 -7.54
N VAL A 119 31.76 -32.37 -6.35
CA VAL A 119 31.31 -31.39 -5.33
C VAL A 119 32.45 -31.12 -4.37
N LEU A 120 32.96 -29.88 -4.35
CA LEU A 120 33.92 -29.40 -3.35
C LEU A 120 33.12 -28.91 -2.12
N VAL A 121 33.26 -29.59 -0.99
CA VAL A 121 32.65 -29.16 0.29
C VAL A 121 33.68 -28.32 1.03
N VAL A 122 33.40 -27.02 1.19
CA VAL A 122 34.18 -26.12 2.05
C VAL A 122 33.40 -25.93 3.36
N THR A 123 33.89 -26.50 4.45
CA THR A 123 33.38 -26.24 5.80
C THR A 123 34.13 -25.06 6.40
N ASN A 124 33.43 -23.96 6.70
CA ASN A 124 34.01 -22.79 7.36
C ASN A 124 33.58 -22.78 8.84
N THR A 125 34.54 -22.93 9.75
CA THR A 125 34.36 -22.82 11.20
C THR A 125 34.80 -21.42 11.64
N PRO A 126 34.04 -20.64 12.42
CA PRO A 126 34.48 -19.33 12.85
C PRO A 126 35.38 -19.40 14.08
N SER A 127 36.60 -18.88 13.93
CA SER A 127 37.57 -18.64 15.01
C SER A 127 37.29 -17.31 15.71
N GLN A 128 37.20 -17.32 17.04
CA GLN A 128 37.13 -16.12 17.88
C GLN A 128 38.44 -15.33 17.81
N SER A 129 38.36 -14.00 17.67
CA SER A 129 39.48 -13.09 17.93
C SER A 129 38.98 -11.81 18.61
N ALA A 130 39.84 -11.28 19.49
CA ALA A 130 39.56 -10.36 20.58
C ALA A 130 39.30 -8.90 20.15
N ARG A 131 38.47 -8.21 20.94
CA ARG A 131 38.26 -6.74 20.90
C ARG A 131 39.43 -5.99 21.55
N PRO A 132 39.83 -4.82 21.03
CA PRO A 132 40.45 -3.77 21.82
C PRO A 132 39.43 -2.69 22.25
N SER A 133 39.58 -2.24 23.49
CA SER A 133 38.83 -1.19 24.17
C SER A 133 39.00 0.19 23.52
N ALA A 134 37.91 0.94 23.38
CA ALA A 134 37.94 2.36 23.00
C ALA A 134 37.47 3.23 24.17
N THR A 135 38.32 4.18 24.54
CA THR A 135 38.17 5.13 25.65
C THR A 135 37.18 6.24 25.29
N ARG A 136 36.28 6.54 26.23
CA ARG A 136 35.28 7.60 26.19
C ARG A 136 35.94 8.98 26.36
N VAL A 137 35.66 9.92 25.46
CA VAL A 137 36.01 11.35 25.58
C VAL A 137 34.71 12.14 25.72
N GLU A 138 34.56 12.87 26.82
CA GLU A 138 33.44 13.79 27.07
C GLU A 138 33.68 15.16 26.40
N PRO A 139 32.64 15.82 25.86
CA PRO A 139 32.75 17.23 25.47
C PRO A 139 32.31 18.17 26.61
N THR A 140 33.21 19.11 26.94
CA THR A 140 33.02 20.20 27.90
C THR A 140 32.17 21.33 27.32
N ASN A 141 31.09 21.71 28.01
CA ASN A 141 30.31 22.92 27.71
C ASN A 141 31.06 24.18 28.15
N THR A 142 31.23 25.14 27.24
CA THR A 142 31.66 26.51 27.56
C THR A 142 30.67 27.49 26.93
N ALA A 143 29.98 28.26 27.77
CA ALA A 143 29.06 29.33 27.40
C ALA A 143 29.78 30.70 27.41
N LEU A 144 29.36 31.62 26.55
CA LEU A 144 29.72 33.06 26.48
C LEU A 144 28.62 33.81 25.68
N PRO A 145 28.46 35.14 25.79
CA PRO A 145 27.29 35.79 26.42
C PRO A 145 26.40 36.60 25.45
N GLU A 146 25.17 36.92 25.91
CA GLU A 146 24.19 37.79 25.24
C GLU A 146 24.60 39.28 25.18
N PRO A 147 24.13 40.03 24.16
CA PRO A 147 24.03 41.47 24.24
C PRO A 147 22.58 42.02 24.21
N ALA A 148 22.31 42.84 25.23
CA ALA A 148 21.46 44.04 25.32
C ALA A 148 20.24 44.24 24.39
N ALA A 149 19.06 44.33 25.00
CA ALA A 149 17.81 44.82 24.40
C ALA A 149 17.74 46.36 24.41
N THR A 150 17.22 46.94 23.32
CA THR A 150 16.84 48.36 23.22
C THR A 150 15.31 48.45 23.10
N GLU A 151 14.72 49.29 23.92
CA GLU A 151 13.27 49.51 24.09
C GLU A 151 12.74 50.47 23.00
N THR A 152 11.61 50.15 22.38
CA THR A 152 10.85 51.11 21.55
C THR A 152 9.36 50.82 21.70
N GLN A 153 8.61 51.84 22.13
CA GLN A 153 7.16 51.83 22.32
C GLN A 153 6.42 51.99 20.97
N GLU A 154 5.29 51.31 20.81
CA GLU A 154 4.28 51.63 19.78
C GLU A 154 2.85 51.64 20.37
N PRO A 155 1.91 52.34 19.71
CA PRO A 155 0.68 52.85 20.33
C PRO A 155 -0.56 51.96 20.14
N THR A 156 -1.50 52.14 21.07
CA THR A 156 -2.85 51.56 21.10
C THR A 156 -3.71 51.92 19.90
N ALA A 157 -4.37 50.94 19.28
CA ALA A 157 -5.50 51.17 18.36
C ALA A 157 -6.68 50.21 18.65
N THR A 158 -7.86 50.82 18.66
CA THR A 158 -9.17 50.33 19.10
C THR A 158 -9.90 49.53 18.00
N LEU A 159 -10.60 48.46 18.38
CA LEU A 159 -11.48 47.65 17.49
C LEU A 159 -12.92 48.22 17.42
N PRO A 160 -13.61 48.17 16.27
CA PRO A 160 -15.06 48.38 16.18
C PRO A 160 -15.87 47.06 16.27
N PRO A 161 -17.19 47.12 16.53
CA PRO A 161 -17.98 45.97 16.95
C PRO A 161 -18.60 45.15 15.80
N THR A 162 -18.89 43.89 16.14
CA THR A 162 -19.51 42.82 15.35
C THR A 162 -21.02 43.01 15.19
N GLU A 163 -21.55 42.80 13.97
CA GLU A 163 -22.99 42.65 13.69
C GLU A 163 -23.39 41.17 13.53
N GLU A 164 -24.52 40.81 14.15
CA GLU A 164 -25.23 39.51 14.06
C GLU A 164 -26.13 39.44 12.80
N PRO A 165 -26.28 38.27 12.13
CA PRO A 165 -27.28 38.12 11.08
C PRO A 165 -28.61 37.55 11.61
N THR A 166 -29.70 38.16 11.14
CA THR A 166 -31.10 37.82 11.38
C THR A 166 -31.56 36.67 10.46
N GLU A 167 -32.39 35.76 11.00
CA GLU A 167 -33.02 34.62 10.31
C GLU A 167 -34.14 35.04 9.34
N GLU A 168 -34.26 34.33 8.21
CA GLU A 168 -35.43 34.38 7.30
C GLU A 168 -36.02 32.95 7.11
N PRO A 169 -37.36 32.80 6.95
CA PRO A 169 -38.04 31.52 7.11
C PRO A 169 -38.09 30.65 5.84
N THR A 170 -38.06 29.35 6.09
CA THR A 170 -38.13 28.25 5.11
C THR A 170 -39.54 28.05 4.54
N ASN A 171 -39.67 27.96 3.21
CA ASN A 171 -40.88 27.47 2.54
C ASN A 171 -40.64 26.05 1.98
N THR A 172 -41.46 25.10 2.43
CA THR A 172 -41.48 23.69 1.98
C THR A 172 -42.60 23.49 0.94
N PRO A 173 -42.35 22.78 -0.19
CA PRO A 173 -43.43 22.20 -0.98
C PRO A 173 -43.57 20.69 -0.75
N GLN A 174 -44.81 20.27 -0.51
CA GLN A 174 -45.31 18.89 -0.36
C GLN A 174 -45.44 18.18 -1.74
N PRO A 175 -45.28 16.84 -1.85
CA PRO A 175 -45.34 16.12 -3.13
C PRO A 175 -46.78 15.75 -3.53
N THR A 176 -47.08 15.75 -4.84
CA THR A 176 -48.36 15.25 -5.38
C THR A 176 -48.13 14.23 -6.50
N ALA A 177 -48.65 13.03 -6.25
CA ALA A 177 -49.18 11.95 -7.09
C ALA A 177 -48.74 11.71 -8.55
N THR A 178 -48.39 10.43 -8.79
CA THR A 178 -48.29 9.66 -10.05
C THR A 178 -49.61 9.56 -10.83
N PRO A 179 -49.56 9.43 -12.17
CA PRO A 179 -50.37 8.39 -12.83
C PRO A 179 -49.61 7.60 -13.92
N GLN A 180 -49.98 6.31 -14.06
CA GLN A 180 -49.52 5.33 -15.06
C GLN A 180 -50.53 5.26 -16.26
N PRO A 181 -50.32 4.42 -17.30
CA PRO A 181 -49.95 4.82 -18.67
C PRO A 181 -51.10 4.64 -19.68
N THR A 182 -50.99 5.21 -20.89
CA THR A 182 -51.91 4.82 -21.99
C THR A 182 -51.24 4.86 -23.37
N ALA A 183 -51.14 3.64 -23.94
CA ALA A 183 -51.23 3.17 -25.33
C ALA A 183 -50.79 4.01 -26.54
N THR A 184 -49.90 3.39 -27.31
CA THR A 184 -49.59 3.54 -28.75
C THR A 184 -50.82 3.41 -29.65
N PRO A 185 -50.83 4.09 -30.82
CA PRO A 185 -51.08 3.34 -32.06
C PRO A 185 -50.24 3.81 -33.27
N GLU A 186 -49.87 2.84 -34.10
CA GLU A 186 -49.56 2.94 -35.54
C GLU A 186 -50.34 1.78 -36.22
N PRO A 187 -50.49 1.68 -37.57
CA PRO A 187 -50.25 2.64 -38.66
C PRO A 187 -51.45 2.74 -39.64
N SER A 188 -51.42 3.67 -40.61
CA SER A 188 -52.23 3.53 -41.83
C SER A 188 -51.57 4.20 -43.04
N ASN A 189 -51.36 3.39 -44.07
CA ASN A 189 -50.82 3.73 -45.38
C ASN A 189 -51.91 4.18 -46.38
N THR A 190 -51.44 4.69 -47.53
CA THR A 190 -52.06 4.88 -48.87
C THR A 190 -52.62 6.29 -49.22
N PRO A 191 -52.57 6.72 -50.51
CA PRO A 191 -51.71 7.84 -50.94
C PRO A 191 -52.47 8.93 -51.71
N LYS A 192 -51.89 10.13 -51.83
CA LYS A 192 -52.40 11.16 -52.76
C LYS A 192 -51.27 11.78 -53.57
N ALA A 193 -51.33 11.56 -54.88
CA ALA A 193 -50.49 12.20 -55.87
C ALA A 193 -50.93 13.66 -56.10
N ALA A 194 -49.96 14.57 -56.25
CA ALA A 194 -49.77 15.38 -57.46
C ALA A 194 -48.68 16.44 -57.29
N ALA A 195 -47.97 16.65 -58.41
CA ALA A 195 -47.14 17.80 -58.80
C ALA A 195 -45.65 17.78 -58.43
N SER A 196 -44.84 17.35 -59.41
CA SER A 196 -43.45 17.78 -59.59
C SER A 196 -43.39 19.29 -59.88
N PRO A 197 -42.31 19.97 -59.48
CA PRO A 197 -41.35 20.35 -60.52
C PRO A 197 -39.87 20.34 -60.11
N THR A 198 -39.03 20.17 -61.14
CA THR A 198 -37.66 20.67 -61.29
C THR A 198 -36.53 19.98 -60.50
N THR A 199 -35.77 19.19 -61.24
CA THR A 199 -34.42 18.67 -60.94
C THR A 199 -33.45 19.75 -60.46
N ALA A 200 -32.99 19.61 -59.22
CA ALA A 200 -31.75 20.20 -58.71
C ALA A 200 -30.61 19.16 -58.85
N PRO A 201 -29.35 19.58 -59.07
CA PRO A 201 -28.25 18.66 -59.29
C PRO A 201 -27.96 17.83 -58.04
N THR A 202 -27.81 16.51 -58.23
CA THR A 202 -27.34 15.55 -57.23
C THR A 202 -26.01 16.03 -56.65
N ARG A 203 -26.00 16.47 -55.39
CA ARG A 203 -24.76 16.56 -54.63
C ARG A 203 -24.35 15.14 -54.26
N THR A 204 -23.21 14.71 -54.77
CA THR A 204 -22.46 13.56 -54.24
C THR A 204 -22.34 13.74 -52.72
N PRO A 205 -22.67 12.74 -51.88
CA PRO A 205 -22.39 12.84 -50.47
C PRO A 205 -20.88 12.95 -50.31
N GLU A 206 -20.45 14.08 -49.76
CA GLU A 206 -19.09 14.32 -49.30
C GLU A 206 -18.73 13.16 -48.34
N PRO A 207 -17.53 12.55 -48.47
CA PRO A 207 -17.12 11.52 -47.54
C PRO A 207 -17.17 12.17 -46.16
N THR A 208 -18.03 11.63 -45.29
CA THR A 208 -18.05 12.01 -43.89
C THR A 208 -16.66 11.70 -43.36
N ASP A 209 -15.85 12.74 -43.15
CA ASP A 209 -14.60 12.65 -42.41
C ASP A 209 -14.94 11.99 -41.08
N THR A 210 -14.68 10.68 -41.02
CA THR A 210 -14.65 9.96 -39.76
C THR A 210 -13.63 10.70 -38.93
N PRO A 211 -13.99 11.24 -37.75
CA PRO A 211 -13.01 11.90 -36.91
C PRO A 211 -11.86 10.93 -36.72
N ALA A 212 -10.69 11.26 -37.27
CA ALA A 212 -9.50 10.46 -37.09
C ALA A 212 -9.37 10.24 -35.58
N SER A 213 -9.42 8.97 -35.16
CA SER A 213 -9.23 8.60 -33.75
C SER A 213 -8.03 9.39 -33.25
N ALA A 214 -8.23 10.19 -32.21
CA ALA A 214 -7.14 10.93 -31.59
C ALA A 214 -5.96 9.94 -31.38
N PRO A 215 -4.71 10.34 -31.73
CA PRO A 215 -3.57 9.46 -31.57
C PRO A 215 -3.53 8.94 -30.12
N ALA A 216 -3.17 7.66 -29.96
CA ALA A 216 -3.06 7.08 -28.63
C ALA A 216 -2.17 7.98 -27.75
N PRO A 217 -2.53 8.22 -26.48
CA PRO A 217 -1.78 9.12 -25.62
C PRO A 217 -0.32 8.67 -25.57
N ALA A 218 0.62 9.61 -25.67
CA ALA A 218 2.04 9.26 -25.64
C ALA A 218 2.40 8.59 -24.31
N ILE A 219 3.19 7.52 -24.38
CA ILE A 219 3.78 6.87 -23.22
C ILE A 219 4.99 7.69 -22.79
N SER A 220 5.05 8.07 -21.51
CA SER A 220 6.12 8.90 -20.95
C SER A 220 6.30 8.67 -19.46
N GLY A 221 7.36 9.25 -18.90
CA GLY A 221 7.69 9.15 -17.48
C GLY A 221 8.59 7.97 -17.17
N LYS A 222 8.52 7.48 -15.93
CA LYS A 222 9.41 6.47 -15.37
C LYS A 222 8.62 5.28 -14.86
N ILE A 223 9.05 4.07 -15.19
CA ILE A 223 8.52 2.85 -14.58
C ILE A 223 9.61 2.26 -13.69
N THR A 224 9.25 1.89 -12.46
CA THR A 224 10.14 1.20 -11.51
C THR A 224 9.62 -0.19 -11.21
N PHE A 225 10.49 -1.20 -11.25
CA PHE A 225 10.15 -2.61 -11.03
C PHE A 225 11.38 -3.43 -10.65
N SER A 226 11.16 -4.61 -10.07
CA SER A 226 12.22 -5.57 -9.77
C SER A 226 12.32 -6.69 -10.82
N ALA A 227 13.53 -7.00 -11.26
CA ALA A 227 13.82 -8.11 -12.16
C ALA A 227 15.24 -8.64 -11.92
N GLY A 228 15.44 -9.97 -11.95
CA GLY A 228 16.77 -10.55 -11.76
C GLY A 228 17.48 -10.20 -10.43
N GLY A 229 16.73 -9.83 -9.37
CA GLY A 229 17.29 -9.38 -8.09
C GLY A 229 17.77 -7.92 -8.09
N LEU A 230 17.44 -7.15 -9.13
CA LEU A 230 17.77 -5.74 -9.26
C LEU A 230 16.48 -4.91 -9.30
N LEU A 231 16.54 -3.71 -8.74
CA LEU A 231 15.55 -2.66 -8.93
C LEU A 231 15.92 -1.82 -10.15
N HIS A 232 15.05 -1.82 -11.14
CA HIS A 232 15.16 -1.04 -12.36
C HIS A 232 14.33 0.24 -12.25
N VAL A 233 14.88 1.34 -12.75
CA VAL A 233 14.14 2.59 -12.96
C VAL A 233 14.38 3.00 -14.40
N VAL A 234 13.35 2.82 -15.23
CA VAL A 234 13.47 2.93 -16.68
C VAL A 234 12.62 4.06 -17.24
N ASN A 235 13.01 4.55 -18.41
CA ASN A 235 12.13 5.36 -19.23
C ASN A 235 10.93 4.51 -19.70
N ALA A 236 9.71 4.96 -19.41
CA ALA A 236 8.49 4.19 -19.69
C ALA A 236 8.29 3.85 -21.17
N ALA A 237 8.78 4.69 -22.09
CA ALA A 237 8.61 4.50 -23.53
C ALA A 237 9.65 3.55 -24.13
N THR A 238 10.87 3.51 -23.58
CA THR A 238 11.99 2.77 -24.19
C THR A 238 12.44 1.54 -23.39
N GLY A 239 12.08 1.46 -22.10
CA GLY A 239 12.59 0.43 -21.19
C GLY A 239 14.06 0.60 -20.83
N GLN A 240 14.69 1.70 -21.23
CA GLN A 240 16.09 1.97 -20.93
C GLN A 240 16.23 2.46 -19.48
N ASP A 241 17.10 1.81 -18.71
CA ASP A 241 17.48 2.25 -17.37
C ASP A 241 18.01 3.70 -17.37
N LEU A 242 17.54 4.50 -16.42
CA LEU A 242 17.94 5.90 -16.25
C LEU A 242 19.28 6.05 -15.53
N PHE A 243 19.63 5.04 -14.72
CA PHE A 243 20.90 4.88 -14.02
C PHE A 243 21.12 3.37 -13.77
N ALA A 244 22.30 2.98 -13.28
CA ALA A 244 22.59 1.57 -13.05
C ALA A 244 21.56 0.91 -12.10
N PRO A 245 20.96 -0.25 -12.45
CA PRO A 245 19.99 -0.92 -11.59
C PRO A 245 20.54 -1.19 -10.19
N ILE A 246 19.68 -1.06 -9.19
CA ILE A 246 20.08 -1.12 -7.77
C ILE A 246 19.99 -2.56 -7.28
N PRO A 247 21.08 -3.16 -6.80
CA PRO A 247 21.07 -4.55 -6.33
C PRO A 247 20.24 -4.71 -5.05
N ASP A 248 19.63 -5.89 -4.91
CA ASP A 248 18.94 -6.36 -3.71
C ASP A 248 17.80 -5.45 -3.22
N MET A 249 17.25 -4.61 -4.11
CA MET A 249 16.09 -3.76 -3.90
C MET A 249 14.89 -4.29 -4.68
N ARG A 250 13.71 -4.21 -4.08
CA ARG A 250 12.47 -4.78 -4.61
C ARG A 250 11.22 -4.12 -4.02
N GLN A 251 10.03 -4.53 -4.48
CA GLN A 251 8.75 -3.95 -4.07
C GLN A 251 8.70 -2.39 -4.10
N PRO A 252 9.11 -1.74 -5.21
CA PRO A 252 9.17 -0.30 -5.25
C PRO A 252 7.77 0.34 -5.36
N ASP A 253 7.63 1.50 -4.74
CA ASP A 253 6.59 2.46 -5.07
C ASP A 253 7.19 3.86 -5.30
N MET A 254 6.82 4.49 -6.41
CA MET A 254 7.31 5.81 -6.81
C MET A 254 6.36 6.89 -6.31
N ARG A 255 6.92 7.89 -5.64
CA ARG A 255 6.16 9.02 -5.13
C ARG A 255 5.55 9.81 -6.29
N ALA A 256 4.37 10.41 -6.09
CA ALA A 256 3.62 11.10 -7.13
C ALA A 256 4.33 12.29 -7.82
N ASP A 257 5.40 12.82 -7.22
CA ASP A 257 6.25 13.84 -7.84
C ASP A 257 7.37 13.26 -8.73
N GLY A 258 7.57 11.94 -8.70
CA GLY A 258 8.60 11.23 -9.45
C GLY A 258 10.01 11.49 -8.96
N GLU A 259 10.18 12.03 -7.75
CA GLU A 259 11.49 12.35 -7.18
C GLU A 259 12.03 11.25 -6.27
N LEU A 260 11.14 10.53 -5.57
CA LEU A 260 11.51 9.50 -4.60
C LEU A 260 10.86 8.16 -4.94
N ILE A 261 11.57 7.08 -4.61
CA ILE A 261 11.05 5.72 -4.55
C ILE A 261 11.15 5.26 -3.10
N ILE A 262 10.11 4.60 -2.59
CA ILE A 262 10.22 3.75 -1.40
C ILE A 262 10.34 2.30 -1.86
N ALA A 263 11.29 1.56 -1.31
CA ALA A 263 11.52 0.18 -1.69
C ALA A 263 12.01 -0.63 -0.51
N LYS A 264 11.77 -1.95 -0.55
CA LYS A 264 12.34 -2.89 0.38
C LYS A 264 13.64 -3.44 -0.18
N GLY A 265 14.65 -3.59 0.66
CA GLY A 265 15.82 -4.36 0.23
C GLY A 265 16.99 -4.35 1.19
N TYR A 266 18.04 -5.04 0.77
CA TYR A 266 19.28 -5.15 1.53
C TYR A 266 20.23 -4.00 1.20
N GLN A 267 20.48 -3.14 2.19
CA GLN A 267 21.56 -2.16 2.11
C GLN A 267 22.30 -2.16 3.44
N GLY A 268 23.52 -2.71 3.47
CA GLY A 268 24.34 -2.76 4.68
C GLY A 268 24.24 -4.10 5.40
N ALA A 269 23.57 -4.16 6.56
CA ALA A 269 23.59 -5.31 7.46
C ALA A 269 22.28 -6.13 7.51
N ARG A 270 21.17 -5.57 7.01
CA ARG A 270 19.84 -6.16 7.08
C ARG A 270 18.95 -5.67 5.95
N THR A 271 17.82 -6.34 5.78
CA THR A 271 16.77 -5.90 4.88
C THR A 271 15.93 -4.85 5.59
N SER A 272 15.65 -3.75 4.91
CA SER A 272 14.99 -2.58 5.47
C SER A 272 14.12 -1.92 4.40
N LEU A 273 13.24 -1.01 4.82
CA LEU A 273 12.60 -0.06 3.89
C LEU A 273 13.52 1.14 3.68
N TRP A 274 13.69 1.56 2.44
CA TRP A 274 14.56 2.66 2.04
C TRP A 274 13.82 3.66 1.17
N THR A 275 14.12 4.94 1.38
CA THR A 275 13.81 5.98 0.40
C THR A 275 15.03 6.21 -0.48
N ILE A 276 14.81 6.24 -1.80
CA ILE A 276 15.84 6.34 -2.84
C ILE A 276 15.48 7.50 -3.76
N ASP A 277 16.47 8.29 -4.19
CA ASP A 277 16.28 9.33 -5.21
C ASP A 277 16.06 8.68 -6.59
N ALA A 278 14.90 8.95 -7.19
CA ALA A 278 14.44 8.32 -8.43
C ALA A 278 15.15 8.82 -9.69
N ARG A 279 16.07 9.79 -9.57
CA ARG A 279 16.83 10.37 -10.70
C ARG A 279 18.27 9.85 -10.72
N THR A 280 18.78 9.45 -9.57
CA THR A 280 20.20 9.10 -9.38
C THR A 280 20.42 7.70 -8.82
N GLY A 281 19.40 7.09 -8.21
CA GLY A 281 19.52 5.83 -7.48
C GLY A 281 20.20 5.98 -6.11
N ALA A 282 20.43 7.21 -5.65
CA ALA A 282 21.07 7.46 -4.37
C ALA A 282 20.12 7.13 -3.20
N PHE A 283 20.59 6.34 -2.25
CA PHE A 283 19.86 6.09 -1.00
C PHE A 283 19.81 7.37 -0.16
N ILE A 284 18.62 7.71 0.32
CA ILE A 284 18.37 8.94 1.09
C ILE A 284 18.21 8.63 2.58
N ARG A 285 17.43 7.60 2.92
CA ARG A 285 17.08 7.30 4.31
C ARG A 285 16.60 5.85 4.49
N GLU A 286 17.05 5.20 5.57
CA GLU A 286 16.44 3.98 6.11
C GLU A 286 15.14 4.41 6.82
N GLN A 287 13.99 3.96 6.28
CA GLN A 287 12.67 4.30 6.80
C GLN A 287 12.22 3.35 7.91
N SER A 288 12.56 2.08 7.75
CA SER A 288 12.30 1.06 8.74
C SER A 288 13.42 0.02 8.72
N PRO A 289 14.00 -0.34 9.88
CA PRO A 289 15.05 -1.35 9.98
C PRO A 289 14.51 -2.79 10.05
N PHE A 290 13.20 -3.01 9.91
CA PHE A 290 12.59 -4.32 10.12
C PHE A 290 12.56 -5.15 8.82
N THR A 291 13.20 -6.32 8.86
CA THR A 291 13.28 -7.27 7.72
C THR A 291 11.92 -7.73 7.21
N ASN A 292 10.91 -7.73 8.08
CA ASN A 292 9.56 -8.19 7.80
C ASN A 292 8.59 -7.06 7.46
N ASP A 293 9.08 -5.92 7.01
CA ASP A 293 8.26 -4.87 6.42
C ASP A 293 8.20 -5.08 4.91
N TYR A 294 7.00 -5.05 4.33
CA TYR A 294 6.73 -5.38 2.95
C TYR A 294 5.78 -4.36 2.32
N HIS A 295 5.80 -4.34 0.98
CA HIS A 295 4.85 -3.59 0.14
C HIS A 295 4.65 -2.13 0.58
N PRO A 296 5.72 -1.33 0.68
CA PRO A 296 5.57 0.07 0.99
C PRO A 296 4.82 0.80 -0.14
N PHE A 297 3.94 1.73 0.22
CA PHE A 297 3.13 2.50 -0.72
C PHE A 297 2.94 3.94 -0.23
N TRP A 298 3.22 4.93 -1.08
CA TRP A 298 3.14 6.35 -0.73
C TRP A 298 1.70 6.83 -0.53
N ALA A 299 1.50 7.67 0.47
CA ALA A 299 0.28 8.45 0.58
C ALA A 299 0.20 9.49 -0.55
N PRO A 300 -1.02 9.86 -1.01
CA PRO A 300 -1.22 10.90 -2.03
C PRO A 300 -0.64 12.28 -1.65
N ASP A 301 -0.52 12.55 -0.34
CA ASP A 301 0.05 13.79 0.19
C ASP A 301 1.59 13.83 0.17
N ALA A 302 2.25 12.73 -0.26
CA ALA A 302 3.70 12.58 -0.35
C ALA A 302 4.47 12.75 0.98
N SER A 303 3.77 12.80 2.11
CA SER A 303 4.31 13.02 3.45
C SER A 303 4.26 11.78 4.35
N ARG A 304 3.52 10.76 3.94
CA ARG A 304 3.35 9.47 4.65
C ARG A 304 3.44 8.30 3.69
N TYR A 305 3.56 7.10 4.23
CA TYR A 305 3.48 5.84 3.49
C TYR A 305 2.86 4.76 4.36
N THR A 306 2.27 3.76 3.72
CA THR A 306 1.75 2.54 4.36
C THR A 306 2.59 1.34 3.96
N TYR A 307 2.55 0.28 4.74
CA TYR A 307 3.25 -0.98 4.49
C TYR A 307 2.59 -2.07 5.33
N ASP A 308 2.80 -3.33 4.97
CA ASP A 308 2.38 -4.47 5.79
C ASP A 308 3.59 -5.11 6.50
N SER A 309 3.39 -5.57 7.74
CA SER A 309 4.49 -6.07 8.56
C SER A 309 4.08 -7.10 9.61
N LEU A 310 5.00 -8.03 9.88
CA LEU A 310 4.93 -8.98 11.00
C LEU A 310 5.50 -8.42 12.31
N HIS A 311 6.16 -7.25 12.29
CA HIS A 311 6.93 -6.75 13.44
C HIS A 311 6.08 -6.52 14.71
N HIS A 312 4.75 -6.40 14.59
CA HIS A 312 3.90 -6.24 15.78
C HIS A 312 4.03 -7.39 16.78
N ASN A 313 4.05 -8.64 16.31
CA ASN A 313 4.07 -9.83 17.17
C ASN A 313 4.67 -11.09 16.53
N ASP A 314 5.38 -10.95 15.40
CA ASP A 314 6.00 -12.01 14.59
C ASP A 314 5.04 -13.09 14.04
N SER A 315 3.72 -12.91 14.16
CA SER A 315 2.72 -13.90 13.75
C SER A 315 1.65 -13.33 12.82
N ASP A 316 1.23 -12.10 13.09
CA ASP A 316 0.14 -11.42 12.39
C ASP A 316 0.70 -10.35 11.45
N VAL A 317 0.38 -10.46 10.16
CA VAL A 317 0.69 -9.39 9.21
C VAL A 317 -0.37 -8.31 9.34
N ILE A 318 0.04 -7.12 9.77
CA ILE A 318 -0.84 -5.98 9.95
C ILE A 318 -0.37 -4.77 9.15
N LEU A 319 -1.27 -3.81 8.97
CA LEU A 319 -1.00 -2.61 8.19
C LEU A 319 -0.48 -1.47 9.07
N PHE A 320 0.60 -0.84 8.64
CA PHE A 320 1.20 0.32 9.28
C PHE A 320 1.05 1.59 8.46
N VAL A 321 1.12 2.73 9.13
CA VAL A 321 1.20 4.06 8.53
C VAL A 321 2.34 4.81 9.19
N ALA A 322 3.25 5.39 8.41
CA ALA A 322 4.38 6.13 8.94
C ALA A 322 4.60 7.45 8.19
N PRO A 323 5.10 8.50 8.87
CA PRO A 323 5.52 9.72 8.21
C PRO A 323 6.85 9.53 7.46
N LEU A 324 7.07 10.31 6.40
CA LEU A 324 8.32 10.30 5.63
C LEU A 324 9.54 10.61 6.50
N ASP A 325 9.39 11.49 7.49
CA ASP A 325 10.44 11.87 8.41
C ASP A 325 10.44 11.02 9.68
N ASN A 326 9.95 9.77 9.62
CA ASN A 326 9.85 8.85 10.76
C ASN A 326 11.15 8.86 11.58
N ARG A 327 11.05 9.40 12.80
CA ARG A 327 12.17 9.52 13.74
C ARG A 327 12.17 8.40 14.76
N ASP A 328 11.08 7.64 14.81
CA ASP A 328 10.87 6.53 15.73
C ASP A 328 10.25 5.36 14.96
N PRO A 329 11.03 4.65 14.14
CA PRO A 329 10.53 3.51 13.38
C PRO A 329 10.08 2.34 14.26
N GLU A 330 10.40 2.36 15.55
CA GLU A 330 9.89 1.38 16.53
C GLU A 330 8.48 1.76 17.04
N ALA A 331 8.01 2.99 16.78
CA ALA A 331 6.67 3.41 17.12
C ALA A 331 5.62 2.59 16.36
N HIS A 332 4.72 1.96 17.10
CA HIS A 332 3.67 1.12 16.55
C HIS A 332 2.46 1.93 16.06
N ASP A 333 2.62 2.68 14.96
CA ASP A 333 1.50 3.38 14.30
C ASP A 333 0.87 2.46 13.24
N TYR A 334 0.01 1.55 13.70
CA TYR A 334 -0.72 0.60 12.86
C TYR A 334 -2.20 0.95 12.73
N LEU A 335 -2.80 0.47 11.64
CA LEU A 335 -4.23 0.59 11.41
C LEU A 335 -4.98 -0.38 12.32
N PHE A 336 -6.09 0.08 12.88
CA PHE A 336 -6.95 -0.72 13.75
C PHE A 336 -8.42 -0.32 13.58
N TYR A 337 -9.32 -1.25 13.92
CA TYR A 337 -10.74 -0.94 14.11
C TYR A 337 -11.20 -1.48 15.48
N GLY A 338 -11.81 -0.60 16.28
CA GLY A 338 -12.10 -0.90 17.68
C GLY A 338 -10.82 -1.12 18.46
N THR A 339 -10.59 -2.35 18.93
CA THR A 339 -9.37 -2.75 19.65
C THR A 339 -8.50 -3.73 18.88
N GLN A 340 -8.87 -4.05 17.63
CA GLN A 340 -8.18 -5.06 16.83
C GLN A 340 -7.34 -4.40 15.74
N PRO A 341 -6.05 -4.77 15.60
CA PRO A 341 -5.26 -4.42 14.43
C PRO A 341 -5.93 -4.89 13.14
N ILE A 342 -5.71 -4.17 12.05
CA ILE A 342 -6.14 -4.60 10.73
C ILE A 342 -5.15 -5.64 10.20
N LEU A 343 -5.60 -6.90 10.18
CA LEU A 343 -4.91 -8.03 9.55
C LEU A 343 -5.05 -7.94 8.03
N GLY A 344 -3.93 -7.80 7.32
CA GLY A 344 -3.96 -7.68 5.87
C GLY A 344 -2.59 -7.49 5.22
N THR A 345 -2.57 -7.57 3.90
CA THR A 345 -1.37 -7.48 3.06
C THR A 345 -1.64 -6.66 1.80
N PHE A 346 -0.56 -6.24 1.12
CA PHE A 346 -0.61 -5.47 -0.14
C PHE A 346 -1.41 -4.16 -0.01
N PRO A 347 -1.04 -3.27 0.94
CA PRO A 347 -1.76 -2.02 1.13
C PRO A 347 -1.53 -1.06 -0.03
N VAL A 348 -2.61 -0.48 -0.56
CA VAL A 348 -2.59 0.57 -1.57
C VAL A 348 -3.25 1.81 -1.00
N TRP A 349 -2.49 2.90 -0.84
CA TRP A 349 -3.01 4.17 -0.32
C TRP A 349 -3.70 4.97 -1.42
N MET A 350 -5.02 5.08 -1.35
CA MET A 350 -5.85 5.66 -2.37
C MET A 350 -6.02 7.18 -2.25
N HIS A 351 -6.36 7.85 -3.34
CA HIS A 351 -6.51 9.31 -3.41
C HIS A 351 -7.57 9.92 -2.48
N ASP A 352 -8.51 9.13 -1.97
CA ASP A 352 -9.48 9.57 -0.96
C ASP A 352 -9.04 9.32 0.49
N ASP A 353 -7.75 9.02 0.70
CA ASP A 353 -7.09 8.80 1.99
C ASP A 353 -7.56 7.53 2.73
N TRP A 354 -8.10 6.58 1.97
CA TRP A 354 -8.33 5.21 2.40
C TRP A 354 -7.23 4.29 1.88
N ILE A 355 -7.03 3.17 2.57
CA ILE A 355 -6.04 2.16 2.22
C ILE A 355 -6.80 0.89 1.85
N ALA A 356 -6.65 0.46 0.59
CA ALA A 356 -7.14 -0.84 0.14
C ALA A 356 -6.12 -1.94 0.52
N PHE A 357 -6.58 -3.14 0.84
CA PHE A 357 -5.72 -4.25 1.26
C PHE A 357 -6.43 -5.59 1.05
N THR A 358 -5.66 -6.67 1.00
CA THR A 358 -6.19 -8.04 1.03
C THR A 358 -6.28 -8.53 2.46
N GLY A 359 -7.43 -9.06 2.88
CA GLY A 359 -7.63 -9.57 4.24
C GLY A 359 -8.98 -10.25 4.44
N CYS A 360 -9.30 -10.58 5.70
CA CYS A 360 -10.61 -11.08 6.11
C CYS A 360 -11.17 -10.29 7.30
N ASP A 361 -12.47 -10.40 7.55
CA ASP A 361 -13.22 -9.66 8.56
C ASP A 361 -13.05 -10.18 10.00
N TYR A 362 -11.83 -10.11 10.52
CA TYR A 362 -11.48 -10.50 11.90
C TYR A 362 -11.82 -9.45 12.96
N TRP A 363 -12.22 -8.25 12.55
CA TRP A 363 -12.52 -7.15 13.46
C TRP A 363 -13.89 -7.31 14.16
N PRO A 364 -14.20 -6.50 15.20
CA PRO A 364 -15.49 -6.55 15.87
C PRO A 364 -16.67 -6.39 14.89
N GLU A 365 -17.72 -7.19 15.06
CA GLU A 365 -18.86 -7.31 14.13
C GLU A 365 -18.54 -7.95 12.76
N GLY A 366 -17.30 -8.40 12.54
CA GLY A 366 -16.98 -9.29 11.43
C GLY A 366 -17.45 -10.72 11.71
N THR A 367 -17.32 -11.59 10.71
CA THR A 367 -17.68 -13.01 10.81
C THR A 367 -16.58 -13.89 11.42
N GLY A 368 -15.50 -13.28 11.93
CA GLY A 368 -14.34 -14.00 12.44
C GLY A 368 -13.48 -14.57 11.31
N GLY A 369 -13.46 -13.91 10.15
CA GLY A 369 -12.65 -14.28 9.00
C GLY A 369 -13.32 -15.18 7.97
N ALA A 370 -14.65 -15.35 8.02
CA ALA A 370 -15.36 -16.10 6.99
C ALA A 370 -15.50 -15.32 5.68
N ASN A 371 -15.40 -13.98 5.73
CA ASN A 371 -15.43 -13.13 4.55
C ASN A 371 -14.04 -12.57 4.26
N CYS A 372 -13.43 -13.05 3.17
CA CYS A 372 -12.14 -12.57 2.70
C CYS A 372 -12.28 -11.83 1.36
N GLY A 373 -11.23 -11.11 0.99
CA GLY A 373 -11.13 -10.43 -0.29
C GLY A 373 -10.33 -9.14 -0.18
N ILE A 374 -10.68 -8.17 -1.02
CA ILE A 374 -10.12 -6.82 -0.96
C ILE A 374 -11.05 -5.96 -0.11
N TYR A 375 -10.49 -5.38 0.94
CA TYR A 375 -11.14 -4.41 1.81
C TYR A 375 -10.48 -3.04 1.67
N ARG A 376 -11.12 -2.02 2.22
CA ARG A 376 -10.53 -0.70 2.43
C ARG A 376 -10.84 -0.17 3.82
N VAL A 377 -9.92 0.59 4.39
CA VAL A 377 -10.04 1.22 5.72
C VAL A 377 -9.50 2.66 5.65
N PRO A 378 -10.07 3.63 6.38
CA PRO A 378 -9.49 4.97 6.41
C PRO A 378 -8.12 4.98 7.10
N SER A 379 -7.22 5.88 6.66
CA SER A 379 -5.88 6.03 7.25
C SER A 379 -5.86 6.58 8.68
N TRP A 380 -7.03 6.91 9.25
CA TRP A 380 -7.20 7.56 10.55
C TRP A 380 -7.98 6.73 11.59
N ASN A 381 -8.25 5.44 11.33
CA ASN A 381 -8.78 4.47 12.31
C ASN A 381 -10.16 4.82 12.93
N GLU A 382 -11.00 5.63 12.27
CA GLU A 382 -12.32 6.02 12.81
C GLU A 382 -13.51 5.22 12.20
N GLU A 383 -13.30 4.45 11.13
CA GLU A 383 -14.39 3.74 10.43
C GLU A 383 -14.10 2.25 10.20
N LYS A 384 -15.17 1.46 10.14
CA LYS A 384 -15.12 0.02 9.89
C LYS A 384 -14.53 -0.25 8.50
N PRO A 385 -13.68 -1.28 8.32
CA PRO A 385 -13.27 -1.70 7.00
C PRO A 385 -14.46 -2.11 6.12
N ILE A 386 -14.43 -1.70 4.86
CA ILE A 386 -15.50 -1.93 3.87
C ILE A 386 -14.97 -2.86 2.79
N MET A 387 -15.75 -3.89 2.44
CA MET A 387 -15.40 -4.80 1.36
C MET A 387 -15.51 -4.08 0.00
N VAL A 388 -14.45 -4.14 -0.79
CA VAL A 388 -14.41 -3.68 -2.18
C VAL A 388 -14.78 -4.83 -3.12
N HIS A 389 -14.20 -6.01 -2.89
CA HIS A 389 -14.47 -7.21 -3.68
C HIS A 389 -14.30 -8.46 -2.82
N SER A 390 -15.29 -9.36 -2.86
CA SER A 390 -15.22 -10.65 -2.16
C SER A 390 -14.32 -11.62 -2.93
N GLY A 391 -13.43 -12.33 -2.25
CA GLY A 391 -12.56 -13.30 -2.90
C GLY A 391 -11.60 -14.00 -1.93
N GLY A 392 -10.55 -14.60 -2.48
CA GLY A 392 -9.52 -15.28 -1.69
C GLY A 392 -8.40 -14.34 -1.24
N LEU A 393 -7.59 -14.81 -0.29
CA LEU A 393 -6.38 -14.10 0.18
C LEU A 393 -5.24 -14.04 -0.85
N THR A 394 -5.42 -14.61 -2.04
CA THR A 394 -4.45 -14.55 -3.13
C THR A 394 -4.59 -13.28 -3.97
N MET A 395 -5.69 -12.54 -3.83
CA MET A 395 -5.86 -11.28 -4.54
C MET A 395 -4.85 -10.25 -4.06
N ARG A 396 -4.40 -9.36 -4.94
CA ARG A 396 -3.39 -8.35 -4.60
C ARG A 396 -3.75 -7.02 -5.23
N PRO A 397 -4.25 -6.05 -4.45
CA PRO A 397 -4.26 -4.64 -4.85
C PRO A 397 -2.85 -4.22 -5.27
N THR A 398 -2.75 -3.42 -6.34
CA THR A 398 -1.44 -3.01 -6.86
C THR A 398 -1.29 -1.50 -7.00
N ASP A 399 -2.34 -0.79 -7.43
CA ASP A 399 -2.28 0.67 -7.61
C ASP A 399 -3.69 1.27 -7.71
N ASN A 400 -3.81 2.61 -7.69
CA ASN A 400 -5.06 3.33 -7.82
C ASN A 400 -4.92 4.61 -8.65
N TYR A 401 -6.02 5.03 -9.30
CA TYR A 401 -6.10 6.34 -9.93
C TYR A 401 -7.54 6.85 -9.88
N GLY A 402 -7.72 8.06 -9.35
CA GLY A 402 -9.05 8.65 -9.18
C GLY A 402 -9.96 7.77 -8.32
N GLY A 403 -11.02 7.24 -8.94
CA GLY A 403 -12.01 6.36 -8.30
C GLY A 403 -11.78 4.87 -8.51
N ASP A 404 -10.70 4.47 -9.20
CA ASP A 404 -10.45 3.09 -9.61
C ASP A 404 -9.28 2.46 -8.85
N LEU A 405 -9.38 1.15 -8.62
CA LEU A 405 -8.37 0.31 -8.00
C LEU A 405 -7.95 -0.79 -8.98
N LEU A 406 -6.64 -0.99 -9.13
CA LEU A 406 -6.06 -2.13 -9.82
C LEU A 406 -5.75 -3.25 -8.83
N PHE A 407 -5.97 -4.48 -9.28
CA PHE A 407 -5.54 -5.66 -8.56
C PHE A 407 -5.24 -6.80 -9.53
N MET A 408 -4.48 -7.79 -9.07
CA MET A 408 -4.30 -9.06 -9.78
C MET A 408 -4.98 -10.21 -9.03
N SER A 409 -5.55 -11.14 -9.79
CA SER A 409 -6.32 -12.26 -9.26
C SER A 409 -6.20 -13.50 -10.16
N ARG A 410 -6.43 -14.67 -9.57
CA ARG A 410 -6.52 -15.96 -10.26
C ARG A 410 -7.95 -16.45 -10.46
N GLU A 411 -8.95 -15.62 -10.19
CA GLU A 411 -10.37 -16.01 -10.26
C GLU A 411 -10.81 -16.50 -11.65
N SER A 412 -10.08 -16.14 -12.72
CA SER A 412 -10.28 -16.61 -14.09
C SER A 412 -9.47 -17.87 -14.47
N GLY A 413 -8.71 -18.46 -13.54
CA GLY A 413 -7.90 -19.67 -13.74
C GLY A 413 -6.40 -19.43 -13.94
N ASN A 414 -5.97 -18.19 -14.19
CA ASN A 414 -4.57 -17.76 -14.26
C ASN A 414 -4.45 -16.32 -13.71
N TRP A 415 -3.22 -15.86 -13.45
CA TRP A 415 -3.02 -14.47 -13.01
C TRP A 415 -3.44 -13.52 -14.12
N GLU A 416 -4.40 -12.66 -13.80
CA GLU A 416 -4.92 -11.61 -14.67
C GLU A 416 -4.96 -10.28 -13.89
N VAL A 417 -4.90 -9.17 -14.61
CA VAL A 417 -5.03 -7.80 -14.12
C VAL A 417 -6.47 -7.34 -14.25
N TYR A 418 -6.99 -6.78 -13.17
CA TYR A 418 -8.35 -6.27 -13.08
C TYR A 418 -8.36 -4.81 -12.66
N VAL A 419 -9.43 -4.11 -13.07
CA VAL A 419 -9.81 -2.79 -12.55
C VAL A 419 -11.21 -2.87 -11.95
N ILE A 420 -11.42 -2.20 -10.82
CA ILE A 420 -12.71 -2.11 -10.12
C ILE A 420 -12.87 -0.71 -9.53
N PRO A 421 -14.11 -0.17 -9.40
CA PRO A 421 -14.31 1.01 -8.59
C PRO A 421 -13.81 0.77 -7.17
N ASN A 422 -13.09 1.74 -6.61
CA ASN A 422 -12.47 1.61 -5.29
C ASN A 422 -13.50 1.53 -4.13
N THR A 423 -14.78 1.75 -4.42
CA THR A 423 -15.92 1.57 -3.50
C THR A 423 -16.63 0.24 -3.70
N GLY A 424 -16.12 -0.62 -4.59
CA GLY A 424 -16.69 -1.89 -4.99
C GLY A 424 -17.63 -1.79 -6.18
N GLY A 425 -18.13 -2.94 -6.63
CA GLY A 425 -19.00 -3.05 -7.80
C GLY A 425 -18.45 -4.01 -8.85
N SER A 426 -18.71 -3.73 -10.12
CA SER A 426 -18.29 -4.62 -11.22
C SER A 426 -16.81 -4.40 -11.56
N MET A 427 -16.02 -5.47 -11.48
CA MET A 427 -14.65 -5.50 -12.00
C MET A 427 -14.61 -5.77 -13.50
N ARG A 428 -13.49 -5.40 -14.14
CA ARG A 428 -13.17 -5.68 -15.54
C ARG A 428 -11.78 -6.30 -15.63
N ASN A 429 -11.65 -7.40 -16.38
CA ASN A 429 -10.35 -7.98 -16.72
C ASN A 429 -9.70 -7.15 -17.84
N LEU A 430 -8.55 -6.54 -17.57
CA LEU A 430 -7.79 -5.70 -18.50
C LEU A 430 -6.79 -6.49 -19.35
N SER A 431 -6.20 -7.56 -18.80
CA SER A 431 -5.16 -8.34 -19.49
C SER A 431 -5.73 -9.36 -20.45
N ASN A 432 -6.86 -9.98 -20.09
CA ASN A 432 -7.62 -11.01 -20.81
C ASN A 432 -6.73 -11.94 -21.64
N SER A 433 -5.80 -12.64 -20.99
CA SER A 433 -4.74 -13.41 -21.65
C SER A 433 -4.64 -14.84 -21.12
N PRO A 434 -5.58 -15.72 -21.50
CA PRO A 434 -5.60 -17.11 -21.05
C PRO A 434 -4.26 -17.82 -21.25
N GLY A 435 -3.80 -18.52 -20.20
CA GLY A 435 -2.53 -19.26 -20.22
C GLY A 435 -1.27 -18.41 -20.00
N SER A 436 -1.42 -17.09 -19.86
CA SER A 436 -0.35 -16.18 -19.46
C SER A 436 -0.37 -15.94 -17.96
N GLN A 437 0.68 -15.30 -17.45
CA GLN A 437 0.75 -14.77 -16.10
C GLN A 437 0.85 -13.25 -16.21
N ASP A 438 -0.18 -12.55 -15.77
CA ASP A 438 -0.30 -11.09 -15.86
C ASP A 438 -0.50 -10.49 -14.45
N GLY A 439 0.25 -9.44 -14.11
CA GLY A 439 0.15 -8.83 -12.78
C GLY A 439 1.06 -7.62 -12.58
N LEU A 440 1.20 -7.19 -11.33
CA LEU A 440 1.96 -6.01 -10.91
C LEU A 440 1.56 -4.74 -11.70
N ALA A 441 0.26 -4.48 -11.79
CA ALA A 441 -0.25 -3.40 -12.63
C ALA A 441 -0.16 -2.03 -11.94
N THR A 442 0.20 -0.99 -12.69
CA THR A 442 0.28 0.40 -12.22
C THR A 442 -0.31 1.36 -13.25
N PHE A 443 -0.97 2.42 -12.77
CA PHE A 443 -1.47 3.49 -13.62
C PHE A 443 -0.35 4.44 -14.04
N SER A 444 -0.41 4.95 -15.26
CA SER A 444 0.38 6.12 -15.62
C SER A 444 -0.02 7.31 -14.75
N PRO A 445 0.88 8.30 -14.51
CA PRO A 445 0.60 9.47 -13.67
C PRO A 445 -0.60 10.31 -14.14
N ASP A 446 -0.97 10.19 -15.41
CA ASP A 446 -2.10 10.87 -16.03
C ASP A 446 -3.36 9.99 -16.14
N GLY A 447 -3.32 8.76 -15.63
CA GLY A 447 -4.42 7.80 -15.61
C GLY A 447 -4.82 7.27 -17.00
N LYS A 448 -4.08 7.57 -18.06
CA LYS A 448 -4.45 7.19 -19.43
C LYS A 448 -4.01 5.80 -19.84
N TRP A 449 -3.05 5.23 -19.10
CA TRP A 449 -2.49 3.92 -19.35
C TRP A 449 -2.40 3.12 -18.04
N VAL A 450 -2.42 1.80 -18.19
CA VAL A 450 -2.10 0.82 -17.16
C VAL A 450 -0.94 0.00 -17.70
N ALA A 451 0.21 0.05 -17.04
CA ALA A 451 1.33 -0.85 -17.31
C ALA A 451 1.23 -2.09 -16.43
N PHE A 452 1.64 -3.25 -16.92
CA PHE A 452 1.66 -4.51 -16.17
C PHE A 452 2.70 -5.49 -16.72
N LEU A 453 3.15 -6.43 -15.88
CA LEU A 453 4.01 -7.53 -16.31
C LEU A 453 3.20 -8.61 -17.00
N SER A 454 3.73 -9.16 -18.09
CA SER A 454 3.15 -10.31 -18.77
C SER A 454 4.19 -11.18 -19.46
N ASN A 455 3.98 -12.49 -19.45
CA ASN A 455 4.74 -13.44 -20.26
C ASN A 455 3.98 -13.89 -21.54
N ARG A 456 2.92 -13.17 -21.95
CA ARG A 456 2.06 -13.55 -23.10
C ARG A 456 2.78 -13.71 -24.44
N SER A 457 3.97 -13.13 -24.59
CA SER A 457 4.84 -13.27 -25.77
C SER A 457 5.93 -14.34 -25.61
N GLY A 458 5.85 -15.21 -24.60
CA GLY A 458 6.83 -16.25 -24.29
C GLY A 458 7.93 -15.80 -23.33
N ALA A 459 8.43 -14.58 -23.47
CA ALA A 459 9.29 -13.92 -22.49
C ALA A 459 8.51 -12.86 -21.69
N TRP A 460 8.98 -12.57 -20.46
CA TRP A 460 8.43 -11.53 -19.61
C TRP A 460 8.70 -10.14 -20.19
N ALA A 461 7.68 -9.31 -20.22
CA ALA A 461 7.72 -7.96 -20.75
C ALA A 461 6.78 -7.04 -19.96
N VAL A 462 7.01 -5.74 -20.06
CA VAL A 462 6.03 -4.73 -19.64
C VAL A 462 5.08 -4.46 -20.80
N TRP A 463 3.79 -4.53 -20.53
CA TRP A 463 2.71 -4.23 -21.46
C TRP A 463 1.92 -3.04 -20.96
N ALA A 464 1.31 -2.28 -21.86
CA ALA A 464 0.37 -1.22 -21.53
C ALA A 464 -0.98 -1.45 -22.20
N VAL A 465 -2.03 -1.05 -21.49
CA VAL A 465 -3.41 -1.03 -21.96
C VAL A 465 -4.08 0.23 -21.43
N LYS A 466 -5.11 0.74 -22.11
CA LYS A 466 -5.92 1.83 -21.54
C LYS A 466 -6.82 1.28 -20.42
N PRO A 467 -7.25 2.09 -19.45
CA PRO A 467 -8.18 1.66 -18.40
C PRO A 467 -9.53 1.11 -18.92
N ASP A 468 -9.92 1.48 -20.15
CA ASP A 468 -11.11 0.93 -20.81
C ASP A 468 -10.89 -0.49 -21.39
N GLY A 469 -9.67 -1.01 -21.38
CA GLY A 469 -9.27 -2.31 -21.93
C GLY A 469 -8.80 -2.27 -23.38
N THR A 470 -8.78 -1.10 -24.03
CA THR A 470 -8.34 -0.96 -25.42
C THR A 470 -6.86 -0.57 -25.53
N GLY A 471 -6.28 -0.66 -26.73
CA GLY A 471 -4.93 -0.17 -27.00
C GLY A 471 -3.80 -1.01 -26.39
N LEU A 472 -4.05 -2.28 -26.11
CA LEU A 472 -3.04 -3.22 -25.61
C LEU A 472 -1.80 -3.23 -26.52
N SER A 473 -0.63 -2.98 -25.94
CA SER A 473 0.65 -3.02 -26.65
C SER A 473 1.79 -3.40 -25.71
N LYS A 474 2.81 -4.06 -26.26
CA LYS A 474 4.05 -4.35 -25.55
C LYS A 474 4.90 -3.08 -25.53
N LEU A 475 5.46 -2.74 -24.37
CA LEU A 475 6.39 -1.62 -24.23
C LEU A 475 7.83 -2.07 -24.48
N PHE A 476 8.30 -2.99 -23.64
CA PHE A 476 9.68 -3.49 -23.69
C PHE A 476 9.79 -4.85 -22.98
N ASP A 477 10.80 -5.63 -23.37
CA ASP A 477 11.16 -6.87 -22.68
C ASP A 477 11.82 -6.58 -21.34
N LEU A 478 11.62 -7.48 -20.37
CA LEU A 478 12.37 -7.41 -19.12
C LEU A 478 13.84 -7.81 -19.37
N PRO A 479 14.81 -7.16 -18.70
CA PRO A 479 16.23 -7.49 -18.85
C PRO A 479 16.59 -8.88 -18.28
N ALA A 480 15.77 -9.39 -17.36
CA ALA A 480 15.83 -10.74 -16.81
C ALA A 480 14.43 -11.19 -16.39
N PRO A 481 14.15 -12.50 -16.30
CA PRO A 481 12.91 -12.97 -15.70
C PRO A 481 12.75 -12.43 -14.26
N PRO A 482 11.50 -12.20 -13.81
CA PRO A 482 11.26 -11.87 -12.41
C PRO A 482 11.61 -13.07 -11.52
N THR A 483 11.71 -12.82 -10.21
CA THR A 483 12.01 -13.87 -9.23
C THR A 483 10.89 -14.93 -9.18
N ILE A 484 11.14 -16.09 -8.57
CA ILE A 484 10.09 -17.12 -8.41
C ILE A 484 8.88 -16.58 -7.61
N GLU A 485 9.11 -15.63 -6.72
CA GLU A 485 8.12 -14.94 -5.90
C GLU A 485 7.61 -13.64 -6.57
N TRP A 486 7.57 -13.56 -7.91
CA TRP A 486 7.19 -12.34 -8.63
C TRP A 486 5.82 -11.78 -8.22
N THR A 487 4.92 -12.62 -7.72
CA THR A 487 3.60 -12.19 -7.24
C THR A 487 3.68 -11.34 -5.98
N ASP A 488 4.79 -11.40 -5.26
CA ASP A 488 5.09 -10.60 -4.06
C ASP A 488 5.83 -9.31 -4.40
N GLU A 489 5.99 -8.97 -5.69
CA GLU A 489 6.69 -7.77 -6.13
C GLU A 489 5.73 -6.60 -6.37
N GLN A 490 6.29 -5.41 -6.61
CA GLN A 490 5.54 -4.22 -7.02
C GLN A 490 6.14 -3.62 -8.29
N MET A 491 5.30 -2.90 -9.03
CA MET A 491 5.70 -2.00 -10.10
C MET A 491 4.99 -0.68 -9.86
N SER A 492 5.65 0.43 -10.16
CA SER A 492 5.06 1.77 -10.01
C SER A 492 5.48 2.67 -11.16
N TRP A 493 4.57 3.55 -11.60
CA TRP A 493 4.77 4.45 -12.73
C TRP A 493 4.63 5.91 -12.28
N GLY A 494 5.73 6.65 -12.37
CA GLY A 494 5.80 8.08 -12.04
C GLY A 494 6.12 8.99 -13.24
N PRO A 495 6.06 10.31 -13.03
CA PRO A 495 6.26 11.30 -14.09
C PRO A 495 7.68 11.38 -14.64
#